data_AF-A0AAD3XME8-F1
#
_entry.id   AF-A0AAD3XME8-F1
#
_cell.length_a   1.000
_cell.length_b   1.000
_cell.length_c   1.000
_cell.angle_alpha   90.00
_cell.angle_beta   90.00
_cell.angle_gamma   90.00
#
_symmetry.space_group_name_H-M   'P 1'
#
loop_
_entity.id
_entity.type
_entity.pdbx_description
1 polymer ?
#
loop_
_entity_poly.entity_id
_entity_poly.type
_entity_poly.pdbx_seq_one_letter_code
_entity_poly.pdbx_strand_id
1 'polypeptide(L)' 'MILVAIVAELLEEYTAMVTRVLEQVFSEAPFPRRVRFLILRNLPFASPPRRALRLSPA' A
#
# COMPACT_ATOMS: atom_id res chain seq x y z
N MET A 1 20.57 10.20 26.11
CA MET A 1 19.68 10.68 25.01
C MET A 1 20.41 10.91 23.68
N ILE A 2 21.75 10.82 23.62
CA ILE A 2 22.53 11.04 22.39
C ILE A 2 22.30 9.96 21.31
N LEU A 3 22.13 8.69 21.71
CA LEU A 3 21.92 7.58 20.78
C LEU A 3 20.66 7.79 19.93
N VAL A 4 19.59 8.31 20.54
CA VAL A 4 18.32 8.58 19.85
C VAL A 4 18.50 9.66 18.78
N ALA A 5 19.28 10.71 19.08
CA ALA A 5 19.58 11.76 18.11
C ALA A 5 20.35 11.22 16.90
N ILE A 6 21.35 10.36 17.14
CA ILE A 6 22.13 9.72 16.07
C ILE A 6 21.24 8.81 15.21
N VAL A 7 20.38 8.02 15.84
CA VAL A 7 19.45 7.13 15.12
C VAL A 7 18.43 7.93 14.32
N ALA A 8 17.96 9.07 14.84
CA ALA A 8 17.04 9.95 14.13
C ALA A 8 17.70 10.58 12.89
N GLU A 9 18.92 11.09 13.02
CA GLU A 9 19.69 11.65 11.91
C GLU A 9 19.93 10.62 10.79
N LEU A 10 20.29 9.39 11.16
CA LEU A 10 20.43 8.28 10.21
C LEU A 10 19.10 7.88 9.55
N LEU A 11 17.99 7.92 10.31
CA LEU A 11 16.66 7.63 9.79
C LEU A 11 16.18 8.71 8.82
N GLU A 12 16.48 9.98 9.06
CA GLU A 12 16.15 11.07 8.15
C GLU A 12 16.83 10.89 6.79
N GLU A 13 18.13 10.59 6.79
CA GLU A 13 18.87 10.38 5.54
C GLU A 13 18.40 9.10 4.82
N TYR A 14 18.16 8.02 5.55
CA TYR A 14 17.62 6.79 5.01
C TYR A 14 16.22 6.99 4.41
N THR A 15 15.32 7.67 5.12
CA THR A 15 13.94 7.90 4.66
C THR A 15 13.90 8.82 3.45
N ALA A 16 14.79 9.81 3.34
CA ALA A 16 14.93 10.63 2.15
C ALA A 16 15.32 9.79 0.92
N MET A 17 16.28 8.88 1.08
CA MET A 17 16.66 7.94 0.00
C MET A 17 15.52 7.00 -0.36
N VAL A 18 14.88 6.38 0.64
CA VAL A 18 13.72 5.48 0.44
C VAL A 18 12.59 6.20 -0.28
N THR A 19 12.30 7.46 0.08
CA THR A 19 11.23 8.24 -0.54
C THR A 19 11.47 8.42 -2.03
N ARG A 20 12.68 8.77 -2.44
CA ARG A 20 13.03 8.93 -3.87
C ARG A 20 12.92 7.62 -4.64
N VAL A 21 13.39 6.53 -4.06
CA VAL A 21 13.26 5.19 -4.66
C VAL A 21 11.79 4.81 -4.78
N LEU A 22 11.00 5.08 -3.75
CA LEU A 22 9.58 4.77 -3.71
C LEU A 22 8.79 5.61 -4.73
N GLU A 23 9.10 6.90 -4.84
CA GLU A 23 8.57 7.80 -5.86
C GLU A 23 8.90 7.29 -7.27
N GLN A 24 10.14 6.88 -7.51
CA GLN A 24 10.53 6.32 -8.81
C GLN A 24 9.78 5.02 -9.12
N VAL A 25 9.67 4.10 -8.15
CA VAL A 25 8.91 2.86 -8.29
C VAL A 25 7.43 3.12 -8.56
N PHE A 26 6.84 4.14 -7.93
CA PHE A 26 5.45 4.52 -8.14
C PHE A 26 5.22 5.38 -9.40
N SER A 27 6.25 6.09 -9.87
CA SER A 27 6.20 6.91 -11.07
C SER A 27 6.38 6.05 -12.33
N GLU A 28 7.32 5.10 -12.31
CA GLU A 28 7.62 4.23 -13.44
C GLU A 28 6.59 3.10 -13.61
N ALA A 29 5.95 2.66 -12.52
CA ALA A 29 4.85 1.70 -12.59
C ALA A 29 3.55 2.39 -12.19
N PRO A 30 2.56 2.57 -13.10
CA PRO A 30 1.20 2.86 -12.66
C PRO A 30 0.80 1.67 -11.79
N PHE A 31 0.85 1.83 -10.46
CA PHE A 31 0.54 0.81 -9.45
C PHE A 31 -0.36 -0.23 -10.08
N PRO A 32 0.11 -1.46 -10.38
CA PRO A 32 -0.57 -2.33 -11.32
C PRO A 32 -2.01 -2.35 -10.88
N ARG A 33 -2.96 -1.92 -11.72
CA ARG A 33 -4.36 -1.71 -11.29
C ARG A 33 -4.89 -2.91 -10.48
N ARG A 34 -4.33 -4.09 -10.75
CA ARG A 34 -4.39 -5.34 -10.00
C ARG A 34 -4.00 -5.23 -8.51
N VAL A 35 -2.85 -4.67 -8.14
CA VAL A 35 -2.42 -4.48 -6.74
C VAL A 35 -3.37 -3.51 -6.01
N ARG A 36 -3.70 -2.37 -6.63
CA ARG A 36 -4.69 -1.43 -6.05
C ARG A 36 -6.05 -2.10 -5.86
N PHE A 37 -6.48 -2.91 -6.82
CA PHE A 37 -7.71 -3.69 -6.70
C PHE A 37 -7.62 -4.78 -5.62
N LEU A 38 -6.47 -5.45 -5.47
CA LEU A 38 -6.24 -6.46 -4.44
C LEU A 38 -6.25 -5.85 -3.04
N ILE A 39 -5.65 -4.67 -2.85
CA ILE A 39 -5.70 -3.91 -1.59
C ILE A 39 -7.16 -3.58 -1.27
N LEU A 40 -7.89 -2.99 -2.22
CA LEU A 40 -9.30 -2.63 -2.03
C LEU A 40 -10.20 -3.86 -1.76
N ARG A 41 -9.92 -5.01 -2.39
CA ARG A 41 -10.68 -6.25 -2.17
C ARG A 41 -10.40 -6.88 -0.81
N ASN A 42 -9.20 -6.73 -0.29
CA ASN A 42 -8.78 -7.31 0.98
C ASN A 42 -9.03 -6.38 2.19
N LEU A 43 -9.55 -5.16 1.95
CA LEU A 43 -9.98 -4.31 3.06
C LEU A 43 -11.14 -4.98 3.81
N PRO A 44 -11.08 -5.05 5.15
CA PRO A 44 -12.11 -5.72 5.97
C PRO A 44 -13.49 -5.03 5.92
N PHE A 45 -13.58 -3.88 5.22
CA PHE A 45 -14.81 -3.12 4.99
C PHE A 45 -15.30 -3.20 3.54
N ALA A 46 -14.61 -3.94 2.66
CA ALA A 46 -15.06 -4.14 1.29
C ALA A 46 -16.34 -4.97 1.31
N SER A 47 -17.44 -4.40 0.80
CA SER A 47 -18.69 -5.14 0.63
C SER A 47 -18.41 -6.44 -0.14
N PRO A 48 -18.93 -7.60 0.32
CA PRO A 48 -18.74 -8.86 -0.40
C PRO A 48 -19.25 -8.69 -1.84
N PRO A 49 -18.56 -9.29 -2.84
CA PRO A 49 -18.97 -9.15 -4.23
C PRO A 49 -20.43 -9.59 -4.36
N ARG A 50 -21.28 -8.65 -4.83
CA ARG A 50 -22.75 -8.75 -4.99
C ARG A 50 -23.21 -9.82 -5.99
N ARG A 51 -22.38 -10.83 -6.27
CA ARG A 51 -22.60 -11.87 -7.28
C ARG A 51 -23.13 -13.19 -6.72
N ALA A 52 -23.29 -13.31 -5.40
CA ALA A 52 -23.82 -14.52 -4.76
C ALA A 52 -25.36 -14.50 -4.52
N LEU A 53 -26.06 -13.40 -4.85
CA LEU A 53 -27.51 -13.25 -4.62
C LEU A 53 -28.34 -13.30 -5.92
N ARG A 54 -27.90 -14.07 -6.92
CA ARG A 54 -28.67 -14.31 -8.16
C ARG A 54 -28.82 -15.79 -8.53
N LEU A 55 -28.59 -16.70 -7.60
CA LEU A 55 -28.89 -18.12 -7.77
C LEU A 55 -29.49 -18.68 -6.48
N SER A 56 -30.72 -18.28 -6.20
CA SER A 56 -31.66 -19.12 -5.45
C SER A 56 -32.91 -19.26 -6.30
N PRO A 57 -32.98 -20.30 -7.16
CA PRO A 57 -34.25 -20.82 -7.61
C PRO A 57 -34.79 -21.82 -6.58
N ALA A 58 -36.11 -21.73 -6.36
CA ALA A 58 -36.98 -22.60 -5.56
C ALA A 58 -36.89 -22.45 -4.03
#